data_AF-A0A9D3UEY3-F1
#
_entry.id   AF-A0A9D3UEY3-F1
#
_cell.length_a   1.000
_cell.length_b   1.000
_cell.length_c   1.000
_cell.angle_alpha   90.00
_cell.angle_beta   90.00
_cell.angle_gamma   90.00
#
_symmetry.space_group_name_H-M   'P 1'
#
loop_
_entity.id
_entity.type
_entity.pdbx_description
1 polymer ?
#
loop_
_entity_poly.entity_id
_entity_poly.type
_entity_poly.pdbx_seq_one_letter_code
_entity_poly.pdbx_strand_id
1 'polypeptide(L)'
;MSGAGKGSKKGGKMGVGSTVKKRLGKGSFNLLQVFTELDNHFLKASKSAHEVSKLLEATRLHYHSNFADNQRHLDHLQRVMRVITWNRSFKGLKLDNADNANDDFDSEDNETHATVLDKMLAWEKKLYDEVKAGELMKFEYQRKVATLNKLKKRGTNSEVLEKVKAAVSHLHTRYIVDMQSMDSTVSEINQLRDEQLYPKLVDLVKKMAIMWETMREEHDNQCRIAAILRDHLDLSQSPKETSEHHHEHTFQLLAIVQDWHMQFCKLIDHQKEYIKAVNNWLRLNLIPIESSLKEKVSSPPRVESPPIQRLILATVDKLRHSH
;
A
#
# COMPACT_ATOMS: atom_id res chain seq x y z
N MET A 1 6.79 66.20 -1.20
CA MET A 1 6.57 65.91 -2.63
C MET A 1 7.31 64.63 -2.98
N SER A 2 6.61 63.69 -3.61
CA SER A 2 7.02 62.50 -4.40
C SER A 2 8.39 61.85 -4.13
N GLY A 3 8.54 60.53 -4.04
CA GLY A 3 7.64 59.44 -4.39
C GLY A 3 8.33 58.10 -4.12
N ALA A 4 7.51 57.05 -4.01
CA ALA A 4 7.88 55.69 -3.68
C ALA A 4 8.57 54.95 -4.83
N GLY A 5 9.43 53.98 -4.49
CA GLY A 5 9.97 52.99 -5.43
C GLY A 5 10.25 51.66 -4.73
N LYS A 6 9.23 50.79 -4.62
CA LYS A 6 9.38 49.37 -4.28
C LYS A 6 9.68 48.59 -5.56
N GLY A 7 10.87 47.99 -5.65
CA GLY A 7 11.20 46.99 -6.67
C GLY A 7 10.86 45.58 -6.20
N SER A 8 9.78 45.01 -6.72
CA SER A 8 9.39 43.61 -6.52
C SER A 8 9.98 42.75 -7.65
N LYS A 9 10.92 41.85 -7.33
CA LYS A 9 11.49 40.88 -8.29
C LYS A 9 10.54 39.67 -8.40
N LYS A 10 9.74 39.63 -9.47
CA LYS A 10 8.89 38.48 -9.82
C LYS A 10 9.68 37.57 -10.75
N GLY A 11 10.03 36.37 -10.28
CA GLY A 11 10.59 35.30 -11.12
C GLY A 11 9.53 34.79 -12.09
N GLY A 12 9.73 35.02 -13.39
CA GLY A 12 8.85 34.56 -14.44
C GLY A 12 9.14 33.11 -14.82
N LYS A 13 8.20 32.22 -14.52
CA LYS A 13 8.12 30.87 -15.09
C LYS A 13 7.73 31.01 -16.56
N MET A 14 8.71 30.93 -17.48
CA MET A 14 8.46 30.90 -18.92
C MET A 14 7.73 29.60 -19.27
N GLY A 15 6.43 29.71 -19.54
CA GLY A 15 5.63 28.59 -20.04
C GLY A 15 6.04 28.23 -21.47
N VAL A 16 6.34 26.95 -21.68
CA VAL A 16 6.63 26.30 -22.98
C VAL A 16 5.54 26.57 -24.02
N GLY A 17 4.33 26.95 -23.59
CA GLY A 17 3.25 27.36 -24.48
C GLY A 17 3.52 28.61 -25.33
N SER A 18 4.38 29.52 -24.86
CA SER A 18 4.79 30.67 -25.67
C SER A 18 5.80 30.29 -26.75
N THR A 19 6.59 29.24 -26.56
CA THR A 19 7.64 28.82 -27.51
C THR A 19 7.07 28.09 -28.72
N VAL A 20 6.01 27.28 -28.52
CA VAL A 20 5.32 26.58 -29.62
C VAL A 20 4.57 27.58 -30.51
N LYS A 21 3.78 28.49 -29.93
CA LYS A 21 3.07 29.54 -30.69
C LYS A 21 4.02 30.48 -31.44
N LYS A 22 5.21 30.76 -30.87
CA LYS A 22 6.20 31.64 -31.49
C LYS A 22 7.07 30.95 -32.54
N ARG A 23 7.19 29.61 -32.53
CA ARG A 23 7.93 28.82 -33.54
C ARG A 23 7.09 28.39 -34.74
N LEU A 24 5.76 28.24 -34.59
CA LEU A 24 4.86 27.93 -35.72
C LEU A 24 4.43 29.17 -36.53
N GLY A 25 4.89 30.37 -36.17
CA GLY A 25 4.41 31.63 -36.76
C GLY A 25 4.95 32.00 -38.14
N LYS A 26 5.99 31.33 -38.69
CA LYS A 26 6.52 31.70 -40.02
C LYS A 26 7.53 30.74 -40.66
N GLY A 27 7.53 29.46 -40.30
CA GLY A 27 8.40 28.44 -40.90
C GLY A 27 7.58 27.19 -41.23
N SER A 28 7.89 26.49 -42.32
CA SER A 28 7.12 25.33 -42.81
C SER A 28 6.74 24.37 -41.67
N PHE A 29 5.46 24.01 -41.60
CA PHE A 29 4.95 23.00 -40.69
C PHE A 29 5.68 21.66 -40.93
N ASN A 30 6.58 21.29 -40.03
CA ASN A 30 7.38 20.07 -40.17
C ASN A 30 6.73 18.94 -39.37
N LEU A 31 6.05 18.06 -40.08
CA LEU A 31 5.32 16.92 -39.49
C LEU A 31 6.24 15.97 -38.69
N LEU A 32 7.49 15.80 -39.14
CA LEU A 32 8.47 14.98 -38.41
C LEU A 32 8.77 15.57 -37.04
N GLN A 33 8.96 16.89 -36.94
CA GLN A 33 9.18 17.56 -35.65
C GLN A 33 7.97 17.44 -34.72
N VAL A 34 6.75 17.49 -35.27
CA VAL A 34 5.51 17.31 -34.49
C VAL A 34 5.41 15.90 -33.92
N PHE A 35 5.72 14.88 -34.72
CA PHE A 35 5.72 13.49 -34.25
C PHE A 35 6.83 13.22 -33.23
N THR A 36 8.03 13.79 -33.39
CA THR A 36 9.10 13.69 -32.39
C THR A 36 8.69 14.34 -31.07
N GLU A 37 8.02 15.48 -31.10
CA GLU A 37 7.52 16.12 -29.88
C GLU A 37 6.41 15.29 -29.21
N LEU A 38 5.50 14.73 -30.01
CA LEU A 38 4.45 13.84 -29.52
C LEU A 38 5.03 12.59 -28.82
N ASP A 39 6.01 11.94 -29.44
CA ASP A 39 6.72 10.79 -28.88
C ASP A 39 7.43 11.15 -27.56
N ASN A 40 8.10 12.30 -27.51
CA ASN A 40 8.71 12.79 -26.27
C ASN A 40 7.70 12.96 -25.13
N HIS A 41 6.48 13.41 -25.41
CA HIS A 41 5.43 13.52 -24.40
C HIS A 41 4.99 12.14 -23.89
N PHE A 42 4.81 11.15 -24.77
CA PHE A 42 4.53 9.76 -24.36
C PHE A 42 5.65 9.16 -23.50
N LEU A 43 6.91 9.38 -23.88
CA LEU A 43 8.06 8.91 -23.12
C LEU A 43 8.14 9.54 -21.72
N LYS A 44 7.88 10.85 -21.60
CA LYS A 44 7.86 11.53 -20.30
C LYS A 44 6.70 11.02 -19.42
N ALA A 45 5.52 10.88 -19.99
CA ALA A 45 4.35 10.31 -19.32
C ALA A 45 4.66 8.90 -18.78
N SER A 46 5.22 8.02 -19.62
CA SER A 46 5.64 6.67 -19.22
C SER A 46 6.72 6.68 -18.13
N LYS A 47 7.77 7.49 -18.28
CA LYS A 47 8.86 7.61 -17.28
C LYS A 47 8.35 8.08 -15.92
N SER A 48 7.33 8.93 -15.89
CA SER A 48 6.74 9.41 -14.62
C SER A 48 6.16 8.28 -13.76
N ALA A 49 5.72 7.17 -14.39
CA ALA A 49 5.19 6.00 -13.70
C ALA A 49 6.27 5.05 -13.17
N HIS A 50 7.54 5.23 -13.55
CA HIS A 50 8.63 4.31 -13.19
C HIS A 50 8.87 4.26 -11.67
N GLU A 51 8.86 5.42 -11.01
CA GLU A 51 9.06 5.50 -9.57
C GLU A 51 7.93 4.82 -8.77
N VAL A 52 6.69 4.97 -9.24
CA VAL A 52 5.52 4.29 -8.64
C VAL A 52 5.60 2.79 -8.89
N SER A 53 5.96 2.38 -10.12
CA SER A 53 6.17 0.98 -10.48
C SER A 53 7.26 0.31 -9.63
N LYS A 54 8.35 1.04 -9.33
CA LYS A 54 9.42 0.58 -8.44
C LYS A 54 8.93 0.39 -7.01
N LEU A 55 8.17 1.34 -6.46
CA LEU A 55 7.60 1.23 -5.11
C LEU A 55 6.59 0.09 -4.98
N LEU A 56 5.84 -0.19 -6.04
CA LEU A 56 4.88 -1.30 -6.12
C LEU A 56 5.51 -2.61 -6.57
N GLU A 57 6.80 -2.59 -6.92
CA GLU A 57 7.54 -3.76 -7.42
C GLU A 57 6.86 -4.45 -8.61
N ALA A 58 6.19 -3.68 -9.47
CA ALA A 58 5.31 -4.22 -10.52
C ALA A 58 6.05 -5.08 -11.57
N THR A 59 7.39 -5.02 -11.61
CA THR A 59 8.24 -5.84 -12.50
C THR A 59 8.83 -7.08 -11.82
N ARG A 60 8.56 -7.33 -10.54
CA ARG A 60 9.00 -8.56 -9.87
C ARG A 60 8.18 -9.76 -10.38
N LEU A 61 8.85 -10.58 -11.20
CA LEU A 61 8.32 -11.82 -11.79
C LEU A 61 7.76 -12.82 -10.78
N HIS A 62 8.13 -12.71 -9.50
CA HIS A 62 7.67 -13.62 -8.44
C HIS A 62 6.18 -13.48 -8.13
N TYR A 63 5.55 -12.31 -8.31
CA TYR A 63 4.11 -12.15 -8.00
C TYR A 63 3.19 -12.80 -9.04
N HIS A 64 3.63 -12.91 -10.30
CA HIS A 64 2.83 -13.52 -11.37
C HIS A 64 2.77 -15.06 -11.31
N SER A 65 3.70 -15.71 -10.60
CA SER A 65 3.74 -17.17 -10.41
C SER A 65 3.06 -17.63 -9.11
N ASN A 66 2.80 -16.73 -8.16
CA ASN A 66 2.39 -17.09 -6.79
C ASN A 66 0.89 -17.29 -6.60
N PHE A 67 0.06 -16.98 -7.62
CA PHE A 67 -1.38 -17.21 -7.54
C PHE A 67 -1.79 -18.68 -7.80
N ALA A 68 -0.85 -19.51 -8.29
CA ALA A 68 -1.15 -20.88 -8.74
C ALA A 68 -0.72 -21.99 -7.77
N ASP A 69 0.09 -21.71 -6.74
CA ASP A 69 0.67 -22.79 -5.91
C ASP A 69 0.65 -22.43 -4.41
N ASN A 70 -0.42 -22.83 -3.72
CA ASN A 70 -0.63 -22.62 -2.28
C ASN A 70 0.49 -23.23 -1.41
N GLN A 71 1.26 -24.19 -1.96
CA GLN A 71 2.30 -24.92 -1.25
C GLN A 71 3.55 -24.04 -1.00
N ARG A 72 3.95 -23.19 -1.95
CA ARG A 72 5.17 -22.35 -1.85
C ARG A 72 5.00 -21.07 -1.03
N HIS A 73 3.77 -20.59 -0.90
CA HIS A 73 3.44 -19.45 -0.04
C HIS A 73 3.63 -19.79 1.45
N LEU A 74 3.39 -21.04 1.85
CA LEU A 74 3.62 -21.53 3.21
C LEU A 74 5.12 -21.51 3.57
N ASP A 75 6.00 -21.89 2.63
CA ASP A 75 7.45 -21.87 2.84
C ASP A 75 8.00 -20.44 2.97
N HIS A 76 7.49 -19.50 2.18
CA HIS A 76 7.88 -18.09 2.30
C HIS A 76 7.41 -17.49 3.63
N LEU A 77 6.17 -17.73 4.03
CA LEU A 77 5.63 -17.30 5.32
C LEU A 77 6.38 -17.92 6.51
N GLN A 78 6.77 -19.19 6.40
CA GLN A 78 7.57 -19.86 7.43
C GLN A 78 8.99 -19.30 7.49
N ARG A 79 9.54 -18.82 6.36
CA ARG A 79 10.82 -18.10 6.31
C ARG A 79 10.70 -16.70 6.92
N VAL A 80 9.65 -15.96 6.59
CA VAL A 80 9.34 -14.64 7.16
C VAL A 80 9.12 -14.74 8.66
N MET A 81 8.35 -15.73 9.14
CA MET A 81 8.17 -15.98 10.57
C MET A 81 9.48 -16.34 11.28
N ARG A 82 10.39 -17.09 10.65
CA ARG A 82 11.71 -17.38 11.22
C ARG A 82 12.55 -16.11 11.38
N VAL A 83 12.59 -15.25 10.36
CA VAL A 83 13.31 -13.97 10.42
C VAL A 83 12.72 -13.05 11.51
N ILE A 84 11.40 -12.95 11.57
CA ILE A 84 10.69 -12.17 12.60
C ILE A 84 10.97 -12.72 14.00
N THR A 85 10.89 -14.04 14.18
CA THR A 85 11.09 -14.69 15.49
C THR A 85 12.56 -14.63 15.92
N TRP A 86 13.50 -14.67 14.99
CA TRP A 86 14.95 -14.58 15.25
C TRP A 86 15.40 -13.15 15.56
N ASN A 87 14.91 -12.14 14.83
CA ASN A 87 15.20 -10.72 15.11
C ASN A 87 14.70 -10.26 16.49
N ARG A 88 13.72 -10.97 17.07
CA ARG A 88 13.24 -10.71 18.44
C ARG A 88 14.23 -11.15 19.52
N SER A 89 15.07 -12.16 19.27
CA SER A 89 16.02 -12.69 20.26
C SER A 89 17.30 -11.85 20.39
N PHE A 90 17.67 -11.05 19.39
CA PHE A 90 18.94 -10.31 19.35
C PHE A 90 18.85 -8.82 19.65
N LYS A 91 17.66 -8.19 19.64
CA LYS A 91 17.51 -6.77 20.03
C LYS A 91 17.83 -6.48 21.52
N GLY A 92 18.10 -7.51 22.34
CA GLY A 92 18.47 -7.39 23.76
C GLY A 92 19.95 -7.61 24.10
N LEU A 93 20.79 -8.02 23.15
CA LEU A 93 22.21 -8.32 23.42
C LEU A 93 23.07 -7.66 22.33
N LYS A 94 23.56 -6.45 22.61
CA LYS A 94 24.73 -5.91 21.90
C LYS A 94 25.92 -6.77 22.31
N LEU A 95 26.30 -7.74 21.47
CA LEU A 95 27.56 -8.44 21.60
C LEU A 95 28.45 -8.00 20.44
N ASP A 96 29.38 -7.12 20.76
CA ASP A 96 30.58 -6.89 19.96
C ASP A 96 31.33 -8.21 19.87
N ASN A 97 31.38 -8.82 18.68
CA ASN A 97 32.60 -9.35 18.04
C ASN A 97 32.28 -10.19 16.79
N ALA A 98 33.25 -10.13 15.88
CA ALA A 98 33.20 -10.46 14.47
C ALA A 98 33.09 -11.94 14.10
N ASP A 99 32.86 -12.12 12.80
CA ASP A 99 33.12 -13.28 11.93
C ASP A 99 32.16 -14.48 12.04
N ASN A 100 31.12 -14.48 11.20
CA ASN A 100 31.03 -15.40 10.06
C ASN A 100 29.74 -15.23 9.24
N ALA A 101 29.92 -15.39 7.93
CA ALA A 101 28.93 -15.53 6.85
C ALA A 101 28.13 -14.28 6.47
N ASN A 102 28.37 -13.85 5.23
CA ASN A 102 27.55 -12.93 4.45
C ASN A 102 26.05 -13.25 4.58
N ASP A 103 25.36 -12.62 5.51
CA ASP A 103 23.92 -12.43 5.44
C ASP A 103 23.66 -10.92 5.49
N ASP A 104 24.08 -10.26 4.41
CA ASP A 104 23.74 -8.87 4.03
C ASP A 104 22.25 -8.74 3.67
N PHE A 105 21.38 -9.50 4.34
CA PHE A 105 19.93 -9.44 4.22
C PHE A 105 19.30 -8.46 5.22
N ASP A 106 20.11 -7.90 6.12
CA ASP A 106 19.67 -7.01 7.22
C ASP A 106 19.89 -5.51 6.93
N SER A 107 20.07 -5.13 5.65
CA SER A 107 19.95 -3.71 5.30
C SER A 107 18.47 -3.35 5.16
N GLU A 108 18.04 -2.27 5.83
CA GLU A 108 16.72 -1.64 5.67
C GLU A 108 16.39 -1.32 4.19
N ASP A 109 17.40 -1.31 3.31
CA ASP A 109 17.30 -1.19 1.85
C ASP A 109 16.56 -2.36 1.18
N ASN A 110 16.40 -3.51 1.84
CA ASN A 110 15.65 -4.67 1.33
C ASN A 110 14.18 -4.72 1.79
N GLU A 111 13.74 -3.80 2.65
CA GLU A 111 12.37 -3.81 3.13
C GLU A 111 11.45 -3.07 2.14
N THR A 112 10.76 -3.83 1.31
CA THR A 112 9.88 -3.31 0.27
C THR A 112 8.44 -3.18 0.77
N HIS A 113 7.56 -2.57 -0.04
CA HIS A 113 6.15 -2.45 0.34
C HIS A 113 5.50 -3.83 0.53
N ALA A 114 5.80 -4.76 -0.37
CA ALA A 114 5.21 -6.09 -0.33
C ALA A 114 5.74 -6.95 0.83
N THR A 115 7.04 -6.85 1.18
CA THR A 115 7.57 -7.61 2.33
C THR A 115 6.96 -7.16 3.65
N VAL A 116 6.62 -5.88 3.82
CA VAL A 116 5.88 -5.41 5.00
C VAL A 116 4.48 -6.03 5.05
N LEU A 117 3.76 -6.08 3.92
CA LEU A 117 2.45 -6.74 3.86
C LEU A 117 2.54 -8.24 4.17
N ASP A 118 3.58 -8.93 3.69
CA ASP A 118 3.82 -10.36 4.00
C ASP A 118 4.09 -10.58 5.50
N LYS A 119 4.90 -9.72 6.13
CA LYS A 119 5.14 -9.75 7.58
C LYS A 119 3.84 -9.54 8.36
N MET A 120 3.03 -8.57 7.96
CA MET A 120 1.74 -8.29 8.58
C MET A 120 0.79 -9.50 8.47
N LEU A 121 0.67 -10.10 7.28
CA LEU A 121 -0.15 -11.30 7.08
C LEU A 121 0.31 -12.47 7.97
N ALA A 122 1.63 -12.65 8.14
CA ALA A 122 2.16 -13.69 9.02
C ALA A 122 1.73 -13.46 10.48
N TRP A 123 1.82 -12.23 10.97
CA TRP A 123 1.38 -11.87 12.31
C TRP A 123 -0.14 -11.99 12.49
N GLU A 124 -0.94 -11.63 11.49
CA GLU A 124 -2.39 -11.81 11.52
C GLU A 124 -2.79 -13.29 11.60
N LYS A 125 -2.10 -14.16 10.86
CA LYS A 125 -2.32 -15.61 10.95
C LYS A 125 -1.98 -16.14 12.35
N LYS A 126 -0.87 -15.70 12.92
CA LYS A 126 -0.50 -16.04 14.29
C LYS A 126 -1.56 -15.56 15.28
N LEU A 127 -2.01 -14.31 15.14
CA LEU A 127 -3.06 -13.74 15.99
C LEU A 127 -4.35 -14.55 15.91
N TYR A 128 -4.75 -14.97 14.72
CA TYR A 128 -5.92 -15.82 14.52
C TYR A 128 -5.81 -17.15 15.29
N ASP A 129 -4.66 -17.81 15.23
CA ASP A 129 -4.42 -19.05 15.97
C ASP A 129 -4.40 -18.83 17.49
N GLU A 130 -3.78 -17.74 17.96
CA GLU A 130 -3.76 -17.34 19.37
C GLU A 130 -5.18 -17.02 19.88
N VAL A 131 -5.99 -16.28 19.13
CA VAL A 131 -7.39 -15.98 19.46
C VAL A 131 -8.22 -17.27 19.56
N LYS A 132 -8.06 -18.17 18.58
CA LYS A 132 -8.78 -19.45 18.57
C LYS A 132 -8.43 -20.31 19.78
N ALA A 133 -7.15 -20.38 20.15
CA ALA A 133 -6.71 -21.08 21.34
C ALA A 133 -7.18 -20.40 22.64
N GLY A 134 -7.12 -19.06 22.69
CA GLY A 134 -7.53 -18.25 23.82
C GLY A 134 -9.03 -18.36 24.13
N GLU A 135 -9.90 -18.40 23.11
CA GLU A 135 -11.34 -18.60 23.30
C GLU A 135 -11.67 -20.00 23.86
N LEU A 136 -10.96 -21.04 23.41
CA LEU A 136 -11.10 -22.38 23.98
C LEU A 136 -10.67 -22.40 25.45
N MET A 137 -9.54 -21.78 25.78
CA MET A 137 -9.03 -21.67 27.16
C MET A 137 -10.01 -20.92 28.06
N LYS A 138 -10.57 -19.80 27.58
CA LYS A 138 -11.59 -19.01 28.27
C LYS A 138 -12.83 -19.85 28.59
N PHE A 139 -13.32 -20.62 27.62
CA PHE A 139 -14.46 -21.52 27.82
C PHE A 139 -14.16 -22.59 28.88
N GLU A 140 -12.98 -23.21 28.83
CA GLU A 140 -12.57 -24.22 29.81
C GLU A 140 -12.43 -23.65 31.23
N TYR A 141 -11.83 -22.47 31.35
CA TYR A 141 -11.73 -21.73 32.60
C TYR A 141 -13.11 -21.45 33.19
N GLN A 142 -14.03 -20.88 32.40
CA GLN A 142 -15.40 -20.59 32.84
C GLN A 142 -16.14 -21.86 33.28
N ARG A 143 -16.01 -22.97 32.54
CA ARG A 143 -16.61 -24.26 32.88
C ARG A 143 -16.07 -24.80 34.21
N LYS A 144 -14.77 -24.66 34.47
CA LYS A 144 -14.15 -25.09 35.74
C LYS A 144 -14.53 -24.19 36.91
N VAL A 145 -14.62 -22.88 36.72
CA VAL A 145 -15.15 -21.95 37.72
C VAL A 145 -16.59 -22.29 38.09
N ALA A 146 -17.44 -22.56 37.10
CA ALA A 146 -18.83 -22.98 37.35
C ALA A 146 -18.90 -24.30 38.15
N THR A 147 -17.99 -25.23 37.88
CA THR A 147 -17.89 -26.51 38.60
C THR A 147 -17.46 -26.30 40.06
N LEU A 148 -16.44 -25.46 40.29
CA LEU A 148 -16.00 -25.08 41.63
C LEU A 148 -17.13 -24.46 42.45
N ASN A 149 -17.91 -23.57 41.84
CA ASN A 149 -19.05 -22.91 42.49
C ASN A 149 -20.17 -23.91 42.85
N LYS A 150 -20.42 -24.92 42.01
CA LYS A 150 -21.39 -25.99 42.32
C LYS A 150 -20.93 -26.85 43.51
N LEU A 151 -19.64 -27.19 43.58
CA LEU A 151 -19.08 -27.98 44.68
C LEU A 151 -19.09 -27.23 46.02
N LYS A 152 -18.77 -25.92 45.99
CA LYS A 152 -18.88 -25.05 47.19
C LYS A 152 -20.29 -25.03 47.77
N LYS A 153 -21.33 -25.01 46.92
CA LYS A 153 -22.74 -24.99 47.36
C LYS A 153 -23.23 -26.32 47.94
N ARG A 154 -22.66 -27.45 47.51
CA ARG A 154 -23.09 -28.80 47.95
C ARG A 154 -22.40 -29.31 49.21
N GLY A 155 -21.45 -28.57 49.79
CA GLY A 155 -20.72 -29.02 50.98
C GLY A 155 -19.90 -30.29 50.74
N THR A 156 -19.13 -30.34 49.64
CA THR A 156 -18.33 -31.51 49.23
C THR A 156 -17.01 -31.64 50.04
N ASN A 157 -16.44 -32.86 50.12
CA ASN A 157 -15.16 -33.17 50.77
C ASN A 157 -14.07 -32.12 50.48
N SER A 158 -13.39 -31.67 51.55
CA SER A 158 -12.37 -30.60 51.51
C SER A 158 -11.24 -30.88 50.52
N GLU A 159 -10.79 -32.13 50.40
CA GLU A 159 -9.68 -32.49 49.50
C GLU A 159 -10.05 -32.32 48.01
N VAL A 160 -11.28 -32.69 47.62
CA VAL A 160 -11.78 -32.54 46.25
C VAL A 160 -11.95 -31.05 45.91
N LEU A 161 -12.39 -30.25 46.88
CA LEU A 161 -12.54 -28.81 46.72
C LEU A 161 -11.20 -28.13 46.46
N GLU A 162 -10.15 -28.47 47.22
CA GLU A 162 -8.81 -27.91 47.03
C GLU A 162 -8.19 -28.31 45.68
N LYS A 163 -8.35 -29.57 45.24
CA LYS A 163 -7.91 -30.01 43.91
C LYS A 163 -8.55 -29.20 42.78
N VAL A 164 -9.85 -28.91 42.88
CA VAL A 164 -10.55 -28.10 41.86
C VAL A 164 -10.14 -26.63 41.93
N LYS A 165 -9.91 -26.06 43.12
CA LYS A 165 -9.36 -24.70 43.26
C LYS A 165 -7.98 -24.58 42.61
N ALA A 166 -7.09 -25.54 42.84
CA ALA A 166 -5.77 -25.57 42.22
C ALA A 166 -5.88 -25.61 40.68
N ALA A 167 -6.77 -26.44 40.13
CA ALA A 167 -7.00 -26.52 38.69
C ALA A 167 -7.56 -25.20 38.11
N VAL A 168 -8.48 -24.53 38.81
CA VAL A 168 -9.00 -23.20 38.40
C VAL A 168 -7.90 -22.15 38.42
N SER A 169 -7.07 -22.13 39.46
CA SER A 169 -5.94 -21.19 39.55
C SER A 169 -4.93 -21.42 38.42
N HIS A 170 -4.60 -22.67 38.12
CA HIS A 170 -3.70 -23.00 37.02
C HIS A 170 -4.25 -22.55 35.65
N LEU A 171 -5.52 -22.83 35.38
CA LEU A 171 -6.19 -22.37 34.16
C LEU A 171 -6.27 -20.84 34.09
N HIS A 172 -6.48 -20.17 35.23
CA HIS A 172 -6.49 -18.70 35.27
C HIS A 172 -5.12 -18.13 34.88
N THR A 173 -4.04 -18.61 35.49
CA THR A 173 -2.68 -18.17 35.13
C THR A 173 -2.41 -18.38 33.64
N ARG A 174 -2.77 -19.55 33.10
CA ARG A 174 -2.59 -19.84 31.67
C ARG A 174 -3.42 -18.91 30.78
N TYR A 175 -4.68 -18.67 31.12
CA TYR A 175 -5.53 -17.73 30.40
C TYR A 175 -4.97 -16.30 30.37
N ILE A 176 -4.41 -15.82 31.49
CA ILE A 176 -3.75 -14.51 31.55
C ILE A 176 -2.50 -14.47 30.67
N VAL A 177 -1.67 -15.52 30.69
CA VAL A 177 -0.48 -15.61 29.85
C VAL A 177 -0.85 -15.62 28.35
N ASP A 178 -1.87 -16.40 27.97
CA ASP A 178 -2.35 -16.45 26.59
C ASP A 178 -2.87 -15.08 26.13
N MET A 179 -3.59 -14.35 27.00
CA MET A 179 -4.05 -12.99 26.74
C MET A 179 -2.89 -12.00 26.54
N GLN A 180 -1.84 -12.09 27.36
CA GLN A 180 -0.64 -11.25 27.24
C GLN A 180 0.16 -11.55 25.96
N SER A 181 0.22 -12.82 25.54
CA SER A 181 0.83 -13.19 24.26
C SER A 181 0.08 -12.55 23.09
N MET A 182 -1.25 -12.63 23.11
CA MET A 182 -2.12 -12.01 22.11
C MET A 182 -1.96 -10.48 22.07
N ASP A 183 -1.96 -9.81 23.23
CA ASP A 183 -1.72 -8.35 23.30
C ASP A 183 -0.35 -7.97 22.70
N SER A 184 0.67 -8.80 22.91
CA SER A 184 2.00 -8.60 22.31
C SER A 184 1.98 -8.77 20.79
N THR A 185 1.27 -9.78 20.28
CA THR A 185 1.09 -9.99 18.83
C THR A 185 0.34 -8.81 18.19
N VAL A 186 -0.71 -8.30 18.84
CA VAL A 186 -1.46 -7.12 18.38
C VAL A 186 -0.57 -5.88 18.36
N SER A 187 0.26 -5.69 19.39
CA SER A 187 1.21 -4.58 19.46
C SER A 187 2.18 -4.59 18.29
N GLU A 188 2.67 -5.76 17.89
CA GLU A 188 3.59 -5.90 16.75
C GLU A 188 2.90 -5.56 15.42
N ILE A 189 1.65 -5.99 15.22
CA ILE A 189 0.86 -5.61 14.03
C ILE A 189 0.67 -4.10 13.98
N ASN A 190 0.35 -3.46 15.11
CA ASN A 190 0.23 -2.01 15.19
C ASN A 190 1.56 -1.30 14.88
N GLN A 191 2.68 -1.85 15.36
CA GLN A 191 4.01 -1.33 15.06
C GLN A 191 4.33 -1.41 13.57
N LEU A 192 4.12 -2.57 12.93
CA LEU A 192 4.30 -2.73 11.48
C LEU A 192 3.42 -1.77 10.68
N ARG A 193 2.16 -1.58 11.10
CA ARG A 193 1.23 -0.63 10.48
C ARG A 193 1.75 0.81 10.54
N ASP A 194 2.14 1.26 11.72
CA ASP A 194 2.40 2.68 11.97
C ASP A 194 3.83 3.09 11.65
N GLU A 195 4.81 2.21 11.88
CA GLU A 195 6.24 2.52 11.70
C GLU A 195 6.75 2.14 10.31
N GLN A 196 6.19 1.11 9.66
CA GLN A 196 6.70 0.61 8.37
C GLN A 196 5.73 0.82 7.22
N LEU A 197 4.48 0.38 7.36
CA LEU A 197 3.50 0.46 6.28
C LEU A 197 3.10 1.91 6.01
N TYR A 198 2.80 2.69 7.06
CA TYR A 198 2.39 4.07 6.94
C TYR A 198 3.37 4.96 6.14
N PRO A 199 4.68 5.05 6.46
CA PRO A 199 5.59 5.89 5.70
C PRO A 199 5.72 5.45 4.23
N LYS A 200 5.70 4.13 3.96
CA LYS A 200 5.71 3.61 2.58
C LYS A 200 4.45 4.01 1.80
N LEU A 201 3.28 3.98 2.44
CA LEU A 201 2.03 4.47 1.83
C LEU A 201 2.05 5.99 1.60
N VAL A 202 2.60 6.75 2.55
CA VAL A 202 2.77 8.21 2.38
C VAL A 202 3.65 8.50 1.17
N ASP A 203 4.79 7.81 1.03
CA ASP A 203 5.68 7.97 -0.12
C ASP A 203 4.98 7.55 -1.42
N LEU A 204 4.30 6.40 -1.43
CA LEU A 204 3.53 5.93 -2.58
C LEU A 204 2.49 6.97 -3.03
N VAL A 205 1.69 7.53 -2.11
CA VAL A 205 0.69 8.55 -2.43
C VAL A 205 1.36 9.83 -2.98
N LYS A 206 2.49 10.26 -2.41
CA LYS A 206 3.24 11.41 -2.92
C LYS A 206 3.76 11.16 -4.34
N LYS A 207 4.38 10.01 -4.59
CA LYS A 207 4.91 9.65 -5.91
C LYS A 207 3.81 9.48 -6.95
N MET A 208 2.66 8.89 -6.57
CA MET A 208 1.48 8.83 -7.42
C MET A 208 0.94 10.22 -7.75
N ALA A 209 0.91 11.16 -6.80
CA ALA A 209 0.47 12.53 -7.08
C ALA A 209 1.37 13.22 -8.11
N ILE A 210 2.70 13.09 -7.99
CA ILE A 210 3.68 13.63 -8.94
C ILE A 210 3.53 12.98 -10.31
N MET A 211 3.37 11.65 -10.35
CA MET A 211 3.12 10.90 -11.58
C MET A 211 1.86 11.44 -12.28
N TRP A 212 0.75 11.58 -11.55
CA TRP A 212 -0.52 12.05 -12.13
C TRP A 212 -0.49 13.51 -12.58
N GLU A 213 0.23 14.37 -11.86
CA GLU A 213 0.47 15.74 -12.28
C GLU A 213 1.25 15.79 -13.61
N THR A 214 2.33 15.02 -13.69
CA THR A 214 3.13 14.91 -14.92
C THR A 214 2.31 14.31 -16.06
N MET A 215 1.61 13.19 -15.84
CA MET A 215 0.76 12.53 -16.81
C MET A 215 -0.27 13.50 -17.42
N ARG A 216 -0.93 14.29 -16.57
CA ARG A 216 -1.89 15.30 -17.02
C ARG A 216 -1.24 16.37 -17.88
N GLU A 217 -0.11 16.94 -17.45
CA GLU A 217 0.61 17.96 -18.23
C GLU A 217 1.06 17.43 -19.59
N GLU A 218 1.56 16.21 -19.65
CA GLU A 218 1.99 15.58 -20.90
C GLU A 218 0.78 15.25 -21.80
N HIS A 219 -0.33 14.74 -21.26
CA HIS A 219 -1.58 14.53 -22.02
C HIS A 219 -2.17 15.84 -22.56
N ASP A 220 -2.20 16.92 -21.77
CA ASP A 220 -2.65 18.24 -22.23
C ASP A 220 -1.82 18.73 -23.42
N ASN A 221 -0.50 18.49 -23.39
CA ASN A 221 0.39 18.82 -24.51
C ASN A 221 0.12 17.94 -25.74
N GLN A 222 -0.10 16.63 -25.56
CA GLN A 222 -0.49 15.72 -26.63
C GLN A 222 -1.81 16.16 -27.28
N CYS A 223 -2.83 16.49 -26.49
CA CYS A 223 -4.11 17.01 -26.98
C CYS A 223 -3.96 18.31 -27.76
N ARG A 224 -3.09 19.22 -27.29
CA ARG A 224 -2.79 20.46 -28.00
C ARG A 224 -2.09 20.20 -29.34
N ILE A 225 -1.15 19.26 -29.38
CA ILE A 225 -0.50 18.83 -30.63
C ILE A 225 -1.54 18.25 -31.59
N ALA A 226 -2.43 17.39 -31.12
CA ALA A 226 -3.51 16.82 -31.92
C ALA A 226 -4.46 17.90 -32.46
N ALA A 227 -4.77 18.93 -31.68
CA ALA A 227 -5.57 20.06 -32.12
C ALA A 227 -4.86 20.89 -33.21
N ILE A 228 -3.58 21.19 -33.03
CA ILE A 228 -2.75 21.87 -34.04
C ILE A 228 -2.71 21.05 -35.34
N LEU A 229 -2.48 19.74 -35.25
CA LEU A 229 -2.48 18.84 -36.41
C LEU A 229 -3.81 18.90 -37.15
N ARG A 230 -4.93 18.79 -36.44
CA ARG A 230 -6.27 18.86 -37.04
C ARG A 230 -6.54 20.20 -37.73
N ASP A 231 -6.10 21.31 -37.13
CA ASP A 231 -6.39 22.65 -37.65
C ASP A 231 -5.44 23.06 -38.80
N HIS A 232 -4.25 22.44 -38.91
CA HIS A 232 -3.24 22.76 -39.94
C HIS A 232 -3.10 21.72 -41.06
N LEU A 233 -3.61 20.49 -40.88
CA LEU A 233 -3.67 19.48 -41.95
C LEU A 233 -4.89 19.76 -42.83
N ASP A 234 -4.67 20.45 -43.95
CA ASP A 234 -5.67 20.57 -45.01
C ASP A 234 -5.74 19.27 -45.82
N LEU A 235 -6.70 18.41 -45.47
CA LEU A 235 -6.95 17.14 -46.16
C LEU A 235 -7.37 17.33 -47.64
N SER A 236 -7.77 18.54 -48.03
CA SER A 236 -8.16 18.84 -49.42
C SER A 236 -6.96 18.96 -50.38
N GLN A 237 -5.74 19.10 -49.86
CA GLN A 237 -4.50 19.24 -50.64
C GLN A 237 -3.77 17.90 -50.86
N SER A 238 -4.34 16.77 -50.43
CA SER A 238 -3.76 15.43 -50.61
C SER A 238 -4.10 14.87 -52.00
N PRO A 239 -3.17 14.83 -52.98
CA PRO A 239 -3.49 14.43 -54.36
C PRO A 239 -3.46 12.91 -54.58
N LYS A 240 -3.15 12.12 -53.54
CA LYS A 240 -2.97 10.67 -53.65
C LYS A 240 -4.04 9.93 -52.84
N GLU A 241 -4.76 9.05 -53.52
CA GLU A 241 -5.61 8.04 -52.90
C GLU A 241 -4.79 7.23 -51.88
N THR A 242 -5.35 7.03 -50.70
CA THR A 242 -4.75 6.20 -49.66
C THR A 242 -4.76 4.74 -50.13
N SER A 243 -3.59 4.12 -50.29
CA SER A 243 -3.47 2.69 -50.60
C SER A 243 -3.98 1.79 -49.47
N GLU A 244 -4.26 0.52 -49.78
CA GLU A 244 -4.59 -0.53 -48.81
C GLU A 244 -3.55 -0.63 -47.68
N HIS A 245 -2.26 -0.44 -48.01
CA HIS A 245 -1.18 -0.41 -47.03
C HIS A 245 -1.27 0.76 -46.05
N HIS A 246 -1.72 1.95 -46.49
CA HIS A 246 -1.98 3.08 -45.58
C HIS A 246 -3.18 2.80 -44.66
N HIS A 247 -4.21 2.14 -45.18
CA HIS A 247 -5.36 1.72 -44.39
C HIS A 247 -4.96 0.73 -43.29
N GLU A 248 -4.20 -0.31 -43.66
CA GLU A 248 -3.68 -1.31 -42.73
C GLU A 248 -2.83 -0.68 -41.61
N HIS A 249 -1.91 0.22 -41.94
CA HIS A 249 -1.11 0.94 -40.95
C HIS A 249 -1.95 1.83 -40.03
N THR A 250 -2.98 2.47 -40.55
CA THR A 250 -3.91 3.29 -39.75
C THR A 250 -4.72 2.40 -38.79
N PHE A 251 -5.13 1.22 -39.26
CA PHE A 251 -5.84 0.24 -38.44
C PHE A 251 -4.95 -0.32 -37.32
N GLN A 252 -3.69 -0.64 -37.61
CA GLN A 252 -2.72 -1.07 -36.60
C GLN A 252 -2.48 0.00 -35.53
N LEU A 253 -2.35 1.27 -35.95
CA LEU A 253 -2.23 2.38 -35.01
C LEU A 253 -3.46 2.50 -34.11
N LEU A 254 -4.66 2.37 -34.69
CA LEU A 254 -5.91 2.37 -33.92
C LEU A 254 -5.93 1.23 -32.88
N ALA A 255 -5.54 0.02 -33.26
CA ALA A 255 -5.47 -1.13 -32.36
C ALA A 255 -4.50 -0.89 -31.18
N ILE A 256 -3.33 -0.31 -31.44
CA ILE A 256 -2.35 0.02 -30.40
C ILE A 256 -2.90 1.08 -29.44
N VAL A 257 -3.54 2.13 -29.96
CA VAL A 257 -4.13 3.19 -29.13
C VAL A 257 -5.27 2.64 -28.26
N GLN A 258 -6.08 1.72 -28.81
CA GLN A 258 -7.14 1.05 -28.05
C GLN A 258 -6.57 0.17 -26.93
N ASP A 259 -5.52 -0.62 -27.19
CA ASP A 259 -4.88 -1.41 -26.14
C ASP A 259 -4.27 -0.50 -25.06
N TRP A 260 -3.57 0.57 -25.44
CA TRP A 260 -3.05 1.54 -24.47
C TRP A 260 -4.12 2.15 -23.58
N HIS A 261 -5.25 2.55 -24.17
CA HIS A 261 -6.39 3.05 -23.40
C HIS A 261 -6.92 1.99 -22.43
N MET A 262 -7.07 0.74 -22.88
CA MET A 262 -7.50 -0.36 -22.02
C MET A 262 -6.51 -0.63 -20.87
N GLN A 263 -5.20 -0.66 -21.14
CA GLN A 263 -4.19 -0.86 -20.09
C GLN A 263 -4.16 0.30 -19.09
N PHE A 264 -4.37 1.53 -19.57
CA PHE A 264 -4.48 2.70 -18.71
C PHE A 264 -5.71 2.60 -17.79
N CYS A 265 -6.88 2.23 -18.32
CA CYS A 265 -8.08 2.00 -17.51
C CYS A 265 -7.83 0.90 -16.46
N LYS A 266 -7.21 -0.22 -16.84
CA LYS A 266 -6.81 -1.27 -15.89
C LYS A 266 -5.90 -0.73 -14.80
N LEU A 267 -4.89 0.06 -15.13
CA LEU A 267 -3.99 0.65 -14.13
C LEU A 267 -4.77 1.47 -13.08
N ILE A 268 -5.71 2.30 -13.53
CA ILE A 268 -6.58 3.09 -12.64
C ILE A 268 -7.41 2.18 -11.74
N ASP A 269 -8.03 1.15 -12.30
CA ASP A 269 -8.90 0.24 -11.56
C ASP A 269 -8.13 -0.52 -10.48
N HIS A 270 -6.95 -1.06 -10.81
CA HIS A 270 -6.10 -1.75 -9.82
C HIS A 270 -5.61 -0.82 -8.71
N GLN A 271 -5.28 0.45 -9.02
CA GLN A 271 -4.93 1.43 -7.98
C GLN A 271 -6.10 1.71 -7.04
N LYS A 272 -7.33 1.84 -7.59
CA LYS A 272 -8.55 2.02 -6.79
C LYS A 272 -8.83 0.79 -5.92
N GLU A 273 -8.69 -0.41 -6.47
CA GLU A 273 -8.89 -1.67 -5.75
C GLU A 273 -7.89 -1.82 -4.61
N TYR A 274 -6.62 -1.53 -4.86
CA TYR A 274 -5.58 -1.55 -3.84
C TYR A 274 -5.91 -0.61 -2.67
N ILE A 275 -6.26 0.65 -2.95
CA ILE A 275 -6.62 1.61 -1.89
C ILE A 275 -7.88 1.16 -1.12
N LYS A 276 -8.88 0.59 -1.81
CA LYS A 276 -10.05 -0.01 -1.16
C LYS A 276 -9.66 -1.17 -0.25
N ALA A 277 -8.75 -2.04 -0.69
CA ALA A 277 -8.28 -3.18 0.09
C ALA A 277 -7.58 -2.73 1.38
N VAL A 278 -6.65 -1.77 1.29
CA VAL A 278 -5.97 -1.23 2.49
C VAL A 278 -6.97 -0.52 3.42
N ASN A 279 -7.94 0.21 2.87
CA ASN A 279 -8.99 0.84 3.68
C ASN A 279 -9.86 -0.18 4.43
N ASN A 280 -10.29 -1.25 3.76
CA ASN A 280 -11.07 -2.31 4.37
C ASN A 280 -10.27 -3.05 5.44
N TRP A 281 -8.99 -3.33 5.16
CA TRP A 281 -8.05 -3.93 6.10
C TRP A 281 -7.90 -3.09 7.38
N LEU A 282 -7.74 -1.76 7.25
CA LEU A 282 -7.69 -0.86 8.40
C LEU A 282 -8.96 -0.91 9.23
N ARG A 283 -10.14 -0.91 8.59
CA ARG A 283 -11.41 -0.96 9.32
C ARG A 283 -11.54 -2.19 10.21
N LEU A 284 -10.97 -3.33 9.79
CA LEU A 284 -10.94 -4.55 10.58
C LEU A 284 -9.89 -4.48 11.70
N ASN A 285 -8.73 -3.91 11.44
CA ASN A 285 -7.62 -3.79 12.40
C ASN A 285 -7.81 -2.69 13.46
N LEU A 286 -8.75 -1.77 13.26
CA LEU A 286 -9.07 -0.70 14.21
C LEU A 286 -10.09 -1.10 15.27
N ILE A 287 -10.70 -2.27 15.15
CA ILE A 287 -11.66 -2.78 16.14
C ILE A 287 -10.84 -3.40 17.27
N PRO A 288 -10.91 -2.88 18.51
CA PRO A 288 -10.23 -3.49 19.64
C PRO A 288 -10.76 -4.91 19.84
N ILE A 289 -9.87 -5.90 19.92
CA ILE A 289 -10.26 -7.23 20.37
C ILE A 289 -10.78 -7.07 21.81
N GLU A 290 -12.04 -7.42 22.03
CA GLU A 290 -12.66 -7.32 23.36
C GLU A 290 -11.95 -8.29 24.32
N SER A 291 -10.95 -7.79 25.05
CA SER A 291 -10.43 -8.50 26.21
C SER A 291 -11.46 -8.39 27.33
N SER A 292 -12.22 -9.47 27.53
CA SER A 292 -13.34 -9.60 28.48
C SER A 292 -12.96 -9.42 29.97
N LEU A 293 -11.75 -8.93 30.26
CA LEU A 293 -11.25 -8.60 31.59
C LEU A 293 -10.81 -7.14 31.75
N LYS A 294 -11.15 -6.22 30.83
CA LYS A 294 -11.11 -4.78 31.12
C LYS A 294 -12.24 -4.38 32.09
N GLU A 295 -12.38 -5.09 33.20
CA GLU A 295 -13.18 -4.65 34.32
C GLU A 295 -12.30 -3.71 35.18
N LYS A 296 -12.59 -2.41 35.05
CA LYS A 296 -12.12 -1.30 35.92
C LYS A 296 -10.64 -0.92 35.83
N VAL A 297 -10.24 -0.32 34.70
CA VAL A 297 -9.26 0.78 34.73
C VAL A 297 -9.97 2.01 34.19
N SER A 298 -10.05 3.05 35.01
CA SER A 298 -10.87 4.27 34.85
C SER A 298 -10.35 5.25 33.79
N SER A 299 -10.03 4.77 32.59
CA SER A 299 -9.57 5.62 31.49
C SER A 299 -10.38 5.29 30.23
N PRO A 300 -10.94 6.29 29.52
CA PRO A 300 -11.58 6.03 28.23
C PRO A 300 -10.57 5.36 27.31
N PRO A 301 -10.95 4.37 26.48
CA PRO A 301 -10.08 3.89 25.42
C PRO A 301 -9.82 5.09 24.51
N ARG A 302 -8.60 5.62 24.53
CA ARG A 302 -8.18 6.57 23.50
C ARG A 302 -8.11 5.76 22.21
N VAL A 303 -9.15 5.87 21.39
CA VAL A 303 -9.07 5.47 19.99
C VAL A 303 -8.11 6.46 19.35
N GLU A 304 -6.82 6.21 19.47
CA GLU A 304 -5.82 6.91 18.69
C GLU A 304 -6.06 6.49 17.23
N SER A 305 -6.76 7.34 16.49
CA SER A 305 -6.93 7.16 15.05
C SER A 305 -5.55 7.18 14.41
N PRO A 306 -5.04 6.03 13.91
CA PRO A 306 -3.67 5.97 13.46
C PRO A 306 -3.50 6.86 12.23
N PRO A 307 -2.31 7.47 12.03
CA PRO A 307 -2.06 8.42 10.94
C PRO A 307 -2.43 7.88 9.55
N ILE A 308 -2.31 6.56 9.36
CA ILE A 308 -2.69 5.83 8.15
C ILE A 308 -4.19 5.98 7.80
N GLN A 309 -5.07 6.08 8.81
CA GLN A 309 -6.51 6.25 8.59
C GLN A 309 -6.82 7.59 7.93
N ARG A 310 -6.17 8.68 8.39
CA ARG A 310 -6.32 10.01 7.79
C ARG A 310 -5.80 10.06 6.35
N LEU A 311 -4.66 9.40 6.09
CA LEU A 311 -4.09 9.30 4.75
C LEU A 311 -5.05 8.62 3.77
N ILE A 312 -5.61 7.47 4.16
CA ILE A 312 -6.49 6.70 3.28
C ILE A 312 -7.81 7.45 3.01
N LEU A 313 -8.42 8.07 4.02
CA LEU A 313 -9.63 8.88 3.83
C LEU A 313 -9.39 10.01 2.82
N ALA A 314 -8.29 10.76 2.98
CA ALA A 314 -7.93 11.83 2.05
C ALA A 314 -7.66 11.31 0.62
N THR A 315 -7.14 10.10 0.48
CA THR A 315 -6.85 9.49 -0.83
C THR A 315 -8.12 8.95 -1.49
N VAL A 316 -9.01 8.31 -0.73
CA VAL A 316 -10.33 7.83 -1.20
C VAL A 316 -11.19 9.00 -1.65
N ASP A 317 -11.21 10.11 -0.91
CA ASP A 317 -11.96 11.30 -1.30
C ASP A 317 -11.42 11.88 -2.61
N LYS A 318 -10.10 11.99 -2.79
CA LYS A 318 -9.52 12.45 -4.07
C LYS A 318 -9.86 11.53 -5.25
N LEU A 319 -9.85 10.22 -5.05
CA LEU A 319 -10.20 9.25 -6.10
C LEU A 319 -11.69 9.22 -6.46
N ARG A 320 -12.57 9.61 -5.53
CA ARG A 320 -14.01 9.71 -5.79
C ARG A 320 -14.35 10.91 -6.69
N HIS A 321 -13.51 11.95 -6.67
CA HIS A 321 -13.72 13.19 -7.43
C HIS A 321 -12.88 13.29 -8.71
N SER A 322 -11.97 12.34 -8.96
CA SER A 322 -11.28 12.21 -10.25
C SER A 322 -12.18 11.47 -11.24
N HIS A 323 -13.01 12.21 -11.97
CA HIS A 323 -13.77 11.74 -13.11
C HIS A 323 -13.00 11.95 -14.42
#